data_AF-A0A6H1NK28-F1
#
_entry.id   AF-A0A6H1NK28-F1
#
_cell.length_a   1.000
_cell.length_b   1.000
_cell.length_c   1.000
_cell.angle_alpha   90.00
_cell.angle_beta   90.00
_cell.angle_gamma   90.00
#
_symmetry.space_group_name_H-M   'P 1'
#
loop_
_entity.id
_entity.type
_entity.pdbx_description
1 polymer ?
#
loop_
_entity_poly.entity_id
_entity_poly.type
_entity_poly.pdbx_seq_one_letter_code
_entity_poly.pdbx_strand_id
1 'polypeptide(L)' 'MNDLPRVCVVGYGVAGRLHHRLLEAAGLRVCTVDPALTGVPAGAYTRRPVEHW' A
#
# COMPACT_ATOMS: atom_id res chain seq x y z
N MET A 1 -11.69 -0.07 19.80
CA MET A 1 -11.37 0.13 18.36
C MET A 1 -9.89 -0.16 18.23
N ASN A 2 -9.51 -1.23 17.52
CA ASN A 2 -8.10 -1.48 17.25
C ASN A 2 -7.74 -0.70 15.99
N ASP A 3 -7.33 0.56 16.16
CA ASP A 3 -6.78 1.41 15.10
C ASP A 3 -5.36 0.93 14.75
N LEU A 4 -5.27 -0.28 14.22
CA LEU A 4 -4.00 -0.81 13.73
C LEU A 4 -3.51 0.06 12.56
N PRO A 5 -2.23 0.46 12.56
CA PRO A 5 -1.70 1.33 11.53
C PRO A 5 -1.83 0.67 10.14
N ARG A 6 -2.24 1.47 9.16
CA ARG A 6 -2.28 1.06 7.76
C ARG A 6 -0.92 1.34 7.13
N VAL A 7 -0.34 0.34 6.47
CA VAL A 7 0.98 0.43 5.85
C VAL A 7 0.87 0.31 4.33
N CYS A 8 1.55 1.19 3.61
CA CYS A 8 1.67 1.13 2.15
C CYS A 8 3.10 0.74 1.77
N VAL A 9 3.24 -0.33 0.98
CA VAL A 9 4.51 -0.76 0.40
C VAL A 9 4.61 -0.25 -1.04
N VAL A 10 5.62 0.57 -1.32
CA VAL A 10 5.88 1.10 -2.67
C VAL A 10 6.94 0.23 -3.36
N GLY A 11 6.58 -0.35 -4.51
CA GLY A 11 7.34 -1.37 -5.22
C GLY A 11 7.05 -2.77 -4.71
N TYR A 12 6.72 -3.70 -5.62
CA TYR A 12 6.34 -5.10 -5.36
C TYR A 12 7.26 -6.10 -6.06
N GLY A 13 8.54 -5.73 -6.16
CA GLY A 13 9.64 -6.67 -6.39
C GLY A 13 9.87 -7.60 -5.20
N VAL A 14 11.03 -8.26 -5.15
CA VAL A 14 11.35 -9.26 -4.09
C VAL A 14 11.20 -8.68 -2.68
N ALA A 15 11.81 -7.50 -2.43
CA ALA A 15 11.75 -6.86 -1.12
C ALA A 15 10.32 -6.43 -0.76
N GLY A 16 9.59 -5.84 -1.71
CA GLY A 16 8.21 -5.40 -1.49
C GLY A 16 7.27 -6.54 -1.11
N ARG A 17 7.40 -7.69 -1.79
CA ARG A 17 6.64 -8.91 -1.46
C ARG A 17 6.95 -9.45 -0.08
N LEU A 18 8.23 -9.47 0.30
CA LEU A 18 8.65 -9.93 1.63
C LEU A 18 8.05 -9.03 2.72
N HIS A 19 8.16 -7.71 2.57
CA HIS A 19 7.62 -6.76 3.55
C HIS A 19 6.10 -6.85 3.64
N HIS A 20 5.38 -6.96 2.51
CA HIS A 20 3.93 -7.16 2.53
C HIS A 20 3.56 -8.35 3.40
N ARG A 21 4.16 -9.52 3.14
CA ARG A 21 3.84 -10.76 3.86
C ARG A 21 4.17 -10.68 5.35
N LEU A 22 5.31 -10.10 5.72
CA LEU A 22 5.71 -9.98 7.12
C LEU A 22 4.78 -9.03 7.89
N LEU A 23 4.42 -7.89 7.29
CA LEU A 23 3.54 -6.90 7.91
C LEU A 23 2.10 -7.42 8.03
N GLU A 24 1.61 -8.14 7.01
CA GLU A 24 0.31 -8.81 7.06
C GLU A 24 0.27 -9.91 8.13
N ALA A 25 1.32 -10.74 8.21
CA ALA A 25 1.45 -11.77 9.26
C ALA A 25 1.53 -11.18 10.68
N ALA A 26 2.02 -9.94 10.81
CA ALA A 26 1.99 -9.19 12.07
C ALA A 26 0.60 -8.59 12.41
N GLY A 27 -0.41 -8.84 11.57
CA GLY A 27 -1.78 -8.37 11.77
C GLY A 27 -2.04 -6.95 11.27
N LEU A 28 -1.10 -6.34 10.54
CA LEU A 28 -1.27 -4.99 10.01
C LEU A 28 -2.10 -5.01 8.73
N ARG A 29 -2.82 -3.91 8.48
CA ARG A 29 -3.50 -3.68 7.20
C ARG A 29 -2.49 -3.13 6.20
N VAL A 30 -2.15 -3.94 5.20
CA VAL A 30 -1.14 -3.59 4.20
C VAL A 30 -1.80 -3.34 2.83
N CYS A 31 -1.32 -2.33 2.12
CA CYS A 31 -1.56 -2.15 0.70
C CYS A 31 -0.24 -2.02 -0.06
N THR A 32 -0.28 -2.21 -1.37
CA THR A 32 0.90 -2.14 -2.23
C THR A 32 0.61 -1.28 -3.44
N VAL A 33 1.59 -0.49 -3.83
CA VAL A 33 1.60 0.26 -5.08
C VAL A 33 2.84 -0.14 -5.86
N ASP A 34 2.66 -0.66 -7.07
CA ASP A 34 3.76 -0.97 -7.98
C ASP A 34 3.37 -0.57 -9.42
N PRO A 35 4.14 0.31 -10.08
CA PRO A 35 3.87 0.71 -11.45
C PRO A 35 3.93 -0.45 -12.46
N ALA A 36 4.64 -1.53 -12.16
CA ALA A 36 4.72 -2.71 -13.01
C ALA A 36 3.52 -3.67 -12.85
N LEU A 37 2.78 -3.58 -11.73
CA LEU A 37 1.56 -4.37 -11.52
C LEU A 37 0.33 -3.74 -12.19
N THR A 38 0.42 -2.47 -12.52
CA THR A 38 -0.65 -1.74 -13.18
C THR A 38 -0.24 -1.51 -14.62
N GLY A 39 -0.89 -2.18 -15.57
CA GLY A 39 -0.96 -1.70 -16.97
C GLY A 39 -1.72 -0.37 -17.10
N VAL A 40 -1.68 0.48 -16.07
CA VAL A 40 -2.42 1.73 -15.93
C VAL A 40 -1.43 2.86 -16.20
N PRO A 41 -1.71 3.75 -17.17
CA PRO A 41 -0.83 4.86 -17.48
C PRO A 41 -0.66 5.78 -16.27
N ALA A 42 0.57 6.25 -16.06
CA ALA A 42 0.91 7.19 -14.99
C ALA A 42 -0.02 8.41 -15.05
N GLY A 43 -0.79 8.65 -13.98
CA GLY A 43 -1.76 9.75 -13.90
C GLY A 43 -3.12 9.37 -13.28
N ALA A 44 -3.42 8.07 -13.13
CA ALA A 44 -4.70 7.59 -12.61
C ALA A 44 -4.82 7.56 -11.07
N TYR A 45 -3.95 8.26 -10.33
CA TYR A 45 -4.11 8.39 -8.88
C TYR A 45 -5.03 9.58 -8.58
N THR A 46 -6.31 9.30 -8.30
CA THR A 46 -7.21 10.28 -7.70
C THR A 46 -6.75 10.55 -6.26
N ARG A 47 -6.03 11.65 -6.06
CA ARG A 47 -5.77 12.21 -4.73
C ARG A 47 -7.12 12.64 -4.16
N ARG A 48 -7.69 11.88 -3.21
CA ARG A 48 -8.74 12.44 -2.36
C ARG A 48 -8.09 13.48 -1.44
N PRO A 49 -8.59 14.72 -1.38
CA PRO A 49 -8.14 15.66 -0.36
C PRO A 49 -8.47 15.05 1.00
N VAL A 50 -7.48 15.02 1.88
CA VAL A 50 -7.71 14.69 3.29
C VAL A 50 -8.42 15.89 3.89
N GLU A 51 -9.74 15.79 4.04
CA GLU A 51 -10.49 16.75 4.85
C GLU A 51 -10.18 16.48 6.32
N HIS A 52 -9.47 17.40 6.94
CA HIS A 52 -9.31 17.45 8.39
C HIS A 52 -10.58 18.08 8.98
N TRP A 53 -11.38 17.28 9.70
CA TRP A 53 -12.39 17.73 10.64
C TRP A 53 -11.96 17.36 12.05
#